data_AF-A0A7S0VYY7-F1
#
_entry.id   AF-A0A7S0VYY7-F1
#
_cell.length_a   1.000
_cell.length_b   1.000
_cell.length_c   1.000
_cell.angle_alpha   90.00
_cell.angle_beta   90.00
_cell.angle_gamma   90.00
#
_symmetry.space_group_name_H-M   'P 1'
#
loop_
_entity.id
_entity.type
_entity.pdbx_description
1 polymer ?
#
loop_
_entity_poly.entity_id
_entity_poly.type
_entity_poly.pdbx_seq_one_letter_code
_entity_poly.pdbx_strand_id
1 'polypeptide(L)'
;LERAADGAGHWPGMVDVVPQGLLCAVSEWSLRLPDWDPSYGMAAEWAQMSEEQRGSALREYGRRQAGQYEAGVGWFYWCWKVDAPGEPWWNAAECFERGWLDAADWVLARRS
;
A
#
# COMPACT_ATOMS: atom_id res chain seq x y z
N LEU A 1 6.95 5.77 -5.67
CA LEU A 1 7.43 5.27 -4.35
C LEU A 1 7.63 6.38 -3.33
N GLU A 2 8.17 7.56 -3.68
CA GLU A 2 8.37 8.66 -2.73
C GLU A 2 7.06 9.13 -2.09
N ARG A 3 6.03 9.42 -2.91
CA ARG A 3 4.68 9.78 -2.44
C ARG A 3 4.01 8.74 -1.52
N ALA A 4 4.42 7.48 -1.66
CA ALA A 4 3.92 6.41 -0.82
C ALA A 4 4.54 6.44 0.59
N ALA A 5 5.70 7.06 0.74
CA ALA A 5 6.42 7.15 2.01
C ALA A 5 6.07 8.40 2.82
N ASP A 6 5.59 9.47 2.17
CA ASP A 6 5.26 10.74 2.84
C ASP A 6 3.75 11.06 2.81
N GLY A 7 2.94 10.27 2.08
CA GLY A 7 1.51 10.49 1.94
C GLY A 7 1.15 11.64 0.99
N ALA A 8 2.11 12.22 0.28
CA ALA A 8 1.87 13.36 -0.60
C ALA A 8 0.88 13.01 -1.71
N GLY A 9 -0.18 13.81 -1.83
CA GLY A 9 -1.27 13.59 -2.78
C GLY A 9 -2.52 12.94 -2.18
N HIS A 10 -2.45 12.51 -0.91
CA HIS A 10 -3.63 12.17 -0.12
C HIS A 10 -4.00 13.36 0.78
N TRP A 11 -5.23 13.86 0.65
CA TRP A 11 -5.73 14.92 1.53
C TRP A 11 -7.14 14.58 2.05
N PRO A 12 -7.37 14.64 3.38
CA PRO A 12 -6.35 14.79 4.43
C PRO A 12 -5.52 13.50 4.59
N GLY A 13 -4.20 13.62 4.66
CA GLY A 13 -3.27 12.52 4.93
C GLY A 13 -2.83 12.48 6.40
N MET A 14 -2.08 11.43 6.79
CA MET A 14 -1.53 11.31 8.15
C MET A 14 -0.68 12.53 8.55
N VAL A 15 0.11 13.05 7.60
CA VAL A 15 0.93 14.25 7.78
C VAL A 15 0.14 15.52 8.11
N ASP A 16 -1.15 15.55 7.77
CA ASP A 16 -2.01 16.71 8.00
C ASP A 16 -2.80 16.57 9.31
N VAL A 17 -3.09 15.34 9.72
CA VAL A 17 -3.98 15.03 10.85
C VAL A 17 -3.20 14.81 12.14
N VAL A 18 -2.11 14.04 12.09
CA VAL A 18 -1.33 13.67 13.29
C VAL A 18 -0.74 14.88 14.01
N PRO A 19 -0.16 15.90 13.33
CA PRO A 19 0.36 17.09 14.00
C PRO A 19 -0.71 17.93 14.72
N GLN A 20 -1.99 17.75 14.39
CA GLN A 20 -3.11 18.42 15.05
C GLN A 20 -3.55 17.73 16.35
N GLY A 21 -2.89 16.63 16.73
CA GLY A 21 -3.25 15.82 17.91
C GLY A 21 -4.52 15.00 17.73
N LEU A 22 -4.98 14.82 16.49
CA LEU A 22 -6.14 14.02 16.15
C LEU A 22 -5.76 12.55 15.95
N LEU A 23 -6.61 11.65 16.46
CA LEU A 23 -6.47 10.23 16.21
C LEU A 23 -6.99 9.91 14.81
N CYS A 24 -6.15 9.28 13.98
CA CYS A 24 -6.48 8.92 12.61
C CYS A 24 -6.07 7.47 12.34
N ALA A 25 -6.91 6.74 11.60
CA ALA A 25 -6.58 5.42 11.06
C ALA A 25 -6.77 5.44 9.55
N VAL A 26 -5.94 4.69 8.82
CA VAL A 26 -6.18 4.42 7.40
C VAL A 26 -7.14 3.25 7.29
N SER A 27 -8.43 3.51 7.08
CA SER A 27 -9.43 2.44 6.99
C SER A 27 -9.32 1.60 5.73
N GLU A 28 -8.71 2.13 4.66
CA GLU A 28 -8.59 1.46 3.37
C GLU A 28 -7.29 1.86 2.67
N TRP A 29 -6.52 0.86 2.26
CA TRP A 29 -5.39 1.00 1.34
C TRP A 29 -5.13 -0.34 0.63
N SER A 30 -4.44 -0.33 -0.51
CA SER A 30 -4.12 -1.55 -1.24
C SER A 30 -2.77 -1.44 -1.95
N LEU A 31 -2.38 -2.47 -2.70
CA LEU A 31 -1.21 -2.41 -3.58
C LEU A 31 -1.58 -2.03 -5.02
N ARG A 32 -2.84 -1.70 -5.29
CA ARG A 32 -3.30 -1.37 -6.65
C ARG A 32 -2.69 -0.06 -7.11
N LEU A 33 -1.88 -0.13 -8.16
CA LEU A 33 -1.29 1.02 -8.83
C LEU A 33 -2.17 1.46 -10.01
N PRO A 34 -2.18 2.76 -10.38
CA PRO A 34 -2.97 3.29 -11.49
C PRO A 34 -2.36 2.93 -12.85
N ASP A 35 -2.20 1.63 -13.13
CA ASP A 35 -1.67 1.11 -14.39
C ASP A 35 -2.72 1.02 -15.51
N TRP A 36 -4.00 1.23 -15.19
CA TRP A 36 -5.12 1.18 -16.13
C TRP A 36 -5.30 2.47 -16.92
N ASP A 37 -4.78 3.59 -16.42
CA ASP A 37 -4.92 4.91 -17.03
C ASP A 37 -3.55 5.39 -17.54
N PRO A 38 -3.37 5.51 -18.86
CA PRO A 38 -2.10 5.89 -19.46
C PRO A 38 -1.68 7.33 -19.18
N SER A 39 -2.56 8.17 -18.63
CA SER A 39 -2.19 9.51 -18.16
C SER A 39 -1.24 9.46 -16.96
N TYR A 40 -1.21 8.33 -16.23
CA TYR A 40 -0.21 8.07 -15.22
C TYR A 40 1.01 7.40 -15.86
N GLY A 41 2.20 7.98 -15.65
CA GLY A 41 3.47 7.41 -16.14
C GLY A 41 3.73 5.96 -15.67
N MET A 42 3.07 5.55 -14.58
CA MET A 42 3.11 4.20 -14.03
C MET A 42 2.73 3.12 -15.05
N ALA A 43 1.73 3.34 -15.91
CA ALA A 43 1.25 2.31 -16.84
C ALA A 43 2.32 1.86 -17.83
N ALA A 44 3.09 2.80 -18.37
CA ALA A 44 4.17 2.52 -19.31
C ALA A 44 5.36 1.81 -18.63
N GLU A 45 5.75 2.26 -17.44
CA GLU A 45 6.80 1.62 -16.65
C GLU A 45 6.42 0.19 -16.25
N TRP A 46 5.19 0.01 -15.78
CA TRP A 46 4.66 -1.28 -15.35
C TRP A 46 4.66 -2.31 -16.49
N ALA A 47 4.28 -1.89 -17.70
CA ALA A 47 4.28 -2.75 -18.89
C ALA A 47 5.68 -3.28 -19.25
N GLN A 48 6.74 -2.54 -18.90
CA GLN A 48 8.13 -2.93 -19.19
C GLN A 48 8.79 -3.77 -18.08
N MET A 49 8.17 -3.86 -16.90
CA MET A 49 8.69 -4.63 -15.78
C MET A 49 8.41 -6.13 -15.94
N SER A 50 9.38 -6.97 -15.56
CA SER A 50 9.18 -8.40 -15.34
C SER A 50 8.26 -8.64 -14.12
N GLU A 51 7.74 -9.86 -13.98
CA GLU A 51 6.92 -10.23 -12.82
C GLU A 51 7.68 -10.04 -11.49
N GLU A 52 8.97 -10.40 -11.45
CA GLU A 52 9.83 -10.20 -10.28
C GLU A 52 10.05 -8.72 -9.95
N GLN A 53 10.24 -7.88 -10.98
CA GLN A 53 10.38 -6.43 -10.80
C GLN A 53 9.08 -5.82 -10.25
N ARG A 54 7.93 -6.23 -10.79
CA ARG A 54 6.62 -5.80 -10.27
C ARG A 54 6.42 -6.24 -8.83
N GLY A 55 6.74 -7.50 -8.50
CA GLY A 55 6.64 -8.01 -7.13
C GLY A 55 7.52 -7.24 -6.15
N SER A 56 8.75 -6.92 -6.55
CA SER A 56 9.68 -6.11 -5.75
C SER A 56 9.17 -4.68 -5.54
N ALA A 57 8.63 -4.06 -6.60
CA ALA A 57 8.04 -2.73 -6.53
C ALA A 57 6.81 -2.68 -5.63
N LEU A 58 5.93 -3.68 -5.71
CA LEU A 58 4.75 -3.81 -4.87
C LEU A 58 5.11 -3.97 -3.39
N ARG A 59 6.12 -4.81 -3.08
CA ARG A 59 6.62 -4.98 -1.71
C ARG A 59 7.13 -3.67 -1.14
N GLU A 60 7.96 -2.97 -1.90
CA GLU A 60 8.50 -1.68 -1.49
C GLU A 60 7.41 -0.61 -1.34
N TYR A 61 6.42 -0.61 -2.23
CA TYR A 61 5.27 0.27 -2.17
C TYR A 61 4.44 0.04 -0.91
N GLY A 62 4.11 -1.22 -0.61
CA GLY A 62 3.38 -1.60 0.60
C GLY A 62 4.11 -1.23 1.88
N ARG A 63 5.41 -1.52 1.96
CA ARG A 63 6.27 -1.18 3.10
C ARG A 63 6.30 0.32 3.38
N ARG A 64 6.39 1.14 2.33
CA ARG A 64 6.38 2.61 2.46
C ARG A 64 5.03 3.15 2.92
N GLN A 65 3.94 2.63 2.36
CA GLN A 65 2.58 2.99 2.78
C GLN A 65 2.35 2.64 4.25
N ALA A 66 2.59 1.39 4.64
CA ALA A 66 2.43 0.97 6.05
C ALA A 66 3.31 1.81 6.99
N GLY A 67 4.57 2.06 6.60
CA GLY A 67 5.51 2.85 7.40
C GLY A 67 5.04 4.27 7.73
N GLN A 68 4.35 4.96 6.81
CA GLN A 68 3.76 6.28 7.13
C GLN A 68 2.49 6.16 7.99
N TYR A 69 1.74 5.06 7.87
CA TYR A 69 0.49 4.86 8.61
C TYR A 69 0.73 4.55 10.09
N GLU A 70 1.93 4.11 10.46
CA GLU A 70 2.37 3.98 11.85
C GLU A 70 2.33 5.31 12.63
N ALA A 71 2.25 6.46 11.96
CA ALA A 71 2.02 7.75 12.62
C ALA A 71 0.59 7.89 13.19
N GLY A 72 -0.37 7.10 12.68
CA GLY A 72 -1.75 7.06 13.17
C GLY A 72 -1.98 6.02 14.27
N VAL A 73 -3.25 5.68 14.49
CA VAL A 73 -3.66 4.63 15.45
C VAL A 73 -3.75 3.23 14.84
N GLY A 74 -3.51 3.12 13.53
CA GLY A 74 -3.53 1.87 12.79
C GLY A 74 -4.03 2.02 11.36
N TRP A 75 -4.07 0.88 10.66
CA TRP A 75 -4.46 0.82 9.26
C TRP A 75 -5.09 -0.54 8.93
N PHE A 76 -5.93 -0.56 7.90
CA PHE A 76 -6.66 -1.74 7.44
C PHE A 76 -6.53 -1.86 5.92
N TYR A 77 -6.02 -3.00 5.47
CA TYR A 77 -5.88 -3.26 4.05
C TYR A 77 -7.22 -3.58 3.43
N TRP A 78 -7.53 -2.89 2.34
CA TRP A 78 -8.70 -3.14 1.51
C TRP A 78 -8.31 -4.05 0.35
N CYS A 79 -8.71 -5.32 0.35
CA CYS A 79 -9.53 -6.03 1.32
C CYS A 79 -8.91 -7.39 1.65
N TRP A 80 -9.49 -8.11 2.62
CA TRP A 80 -8.97 -9.43 3.00
C TRP A 80 -8.94 -10.41 1.82
N LYS A 81 -10.01 -10.43 1.01
CA LYS A 81 -10.19 -11.34 -0.11
C LYS A 81 -11.11 -10.71 -1.16
N VAL A 82 -10.75 -10.88 -2.43
CA VAL A 82 -11.63 -10.60 -3.57
C VAL A 82 -12.03 -11.93 -4.21
N ASP A 83 -13.32 -12.16 -4.42
CA ASP A 83 -13.83 -13.38 -5.07
C ASP A 83 -13.78 -13.30 -6.62
N ALA A 84 -13.65 -12.09 -7.16
CA ALA A 84 -13.47 -11.88 -8.60
C ALA A 84 -12.00 -12.11 -9.01
N PRO A 85 -11.74 -12.86 -10.09
CA PRO A 85 -10.39 -13.05 -10.60
C PRO A 85 -9.82 -11.76 -11.20
N GLY A 86 -8.48 -11.64 -11.25
CA GLY A 86 -7.77 -10.63 -12.03
C GLY A 86 -7.33 -9.37 -11.27
N GLU A 87 -7.64 -9.28 -9.97
CA GLU A 87 -7.35 -8.10 -9.15
C GLU A 87 -6.57 -8.47 -7.87
N PRO A 88 -5.40 -9.13 -7.99
CA PRO A 88 -4.68 -9.69 -6.84
C PRO A 88 -4.21 -8.62 -5.85
N TRP A 89 -3.98 -7.38 -6.31
CA TRP A 89 -3.51 -6.26 -5.50
C TRP A 89 -4.53 -5.69 -4.52
N TRP A 90 -5.78 -6.16 -4.61
CA TRP A 90 -6.86 -5.85 -3.68
C TRP A 90 -7.11 -7.01 -2.71
N ASN A 91 -6.41 -8.13 -2.85
CA ASN A 91 -6.62 -9.34 -2.07
C ASN A 91 -5.43 -9.54 -1.12
N ALA A 92 -5.59 -9.17 0.15
CA ALA A 92 -4.53 -9.26 1.14
C ALA A 92 -3.97 -10.69 1.25
N ALA A 93 -4.84 -11.70 1.29
CA ALA A 93 -4.43 -13.10 1.38
C ALA A 93 -3.50 -13.50 0.22
N GLU A 94 -3.89 -13.16 -1.01
CA GLU A 94 -3.07 -13.44 -2.19
C GLU A 94 -1.77 -12.61 -2.20
N CYS A 95 -1.81 -11.36 -1.76
CA CYS A 95 -0.61 -10.53 -1.61
C CYS A 95 0.41 -11.12 -0.62
N PHE A 96 -0.04 -11.78 0.46
CA PHE A 96 0.84 -12.53 1.36
C PHE A 96 1.38 -13.79 0.71
N GLU A 97 0.54 -14.58 0.03
CA GLU A 97 0.96 -15.80 -0.68
C GLU A 97 2.02 -15.50 -1.74
N ARG A 98 1.92 -14.35 -2.41
CA ARG A 98 2.88 -13.87 -3.41
C ARG A 98 4.11 -13.18 -2.81
N GLY A 99 4.15 -12.97 -1.50
CA GLY A 99 5.23 -12.28 -0.80
C GLY A 99 5.36 -10.79 -1.19
N TRP A 100 4.26 -10.17 -1.64
CA TRP A 100 4.19 -8.72 -1.85
C TRP A 100 3.89 -8.00 -0.54
N LEU A 101 3.21 -8.67 0.40
CA LEU A 101 3.11 -8.29 1.80
C LEU A 101 3.86 -9.32 2.64
N ASP A 102 4.53 -8.87 3.71
CA ASP A 102 5.21 -9.73 4.66
C ASP A 102 4.48 -9.73 6.00
N ALA A 103 4.14 -10.90 6.54
CA ALA A 103 3.51 -11.00 7.85
C ALA A 103 4.38 -10.41 8.97
N ALA A 104 5.71 -10.39 8.82
CA ALA A 104 6.61 -9.76 9.78
C ALA A 104 6.36 -8.25 9.89
N ASP A 105 6.16 -7.56 8.75
CA ASP A 105 5.83 -6.13 8.71
C ASP A 105 4.47 -5.84 9.38
N TRP A 106 3.60 -6.85 9.50
CA TRP A 106 2.23 -6.70 10.02
C TRP A 106 2.09 -7.14 11.49
N VAL A 107 2.90 -8.09 11.94
CA VAL A 107 2.90 -8.58 13.32
C VAL A 107 3.78 -7.70 14.23
N LEU A 108 4.81 -7.04 13.68
CA LEU A 108 5.75 -6.23 14.45
C LEU A 108 5.29 -4.80 14.74
N ALA A 109 4.24 -4.29 14.07
CA ALA A 109 3.57 -3.02 14.41
C ALA A 109 2.97 -2.99 15.84
N ARG A 110 3.02 -4.11 16.58
CA ARG A 110 2.54 -4.22 17.98
C ARG A 110 3.65 -4.31 19.03
N ARG A 111 4.93 -4.14 18.66
CA ARG A 111 6.05 -4.25 19.61
C ARG A 111 7.07 -3.12 19.45
N SER A 112 6.69 -1.90 19.80
CA SER A 112 7.61 -0.84 20.21
C SER A 112 6.94 0.08 21.22
#